data_AF-A0A973TAM7-F1
#
_entry.id   AF-A0A973TAM7-F1
#
_cell.length_a   1.000
_cell.length_b   1.000
_cell.length_c   1.000
_cell.angle_alpha   90.00
_cell.angle_beta   90.00
_cell.angle_gamma   90.00
#
_symmetry.space_group_name_H-M   'P 1'
#
loop_
_entity.id
_entity.type
_entity.pdbx_description
1 polymer ?
#
loop_
_entity_poly.entity_id
_entity_poly.type
_entity_poly.pdbx_seq_one_letter_code
_entity_poly.pdbx_strand_id
1 'polypeptide(L)'
;MVMPLFDTTSAMDASTAVPLGVSVPHADSGGTRHHAGGRANVACFAPAVSSLEIVYCPPGGEWRVQALPNTTGGVHHGIVEDLPYGSRYGFRPAPDGQSLPLAVPTRDVKEPGNQPLLLDPYGNGIDQHDGVLTSVRTAAGFDWGTDERLRLPWRITIIYEAHVRGQSVLHPDVP
;
A
#
# COMPACT_ATOMS: atom_id res chain seq x y z
N MET A 1 -14.29 -40.27 -22.48
CA MET A 1 -13.42 -40.03 -21.30
C MET A 1 -12.65 -38.76 -21.59
N VAL A 2 -13.19 -37.62 -21.16
CA VAL A 2 -12.60 -36.29 -21.37
C VAL A 2 -11.73 -36.01 -20.14
N MET A 3 -10.42 -35.88 -20.36
CA MET A 3 -9.53 -35.26 -19.36
C MET A 3 -9.81 -33.76 -19.40
N PRO A 4 -10.00 -33.08 -18.26
CA PRO A 4 -9.96 -31.63 -18.25
C PRO A 4 -8.52 -31.21 -18.56
N LEU A 5 -8.35 -30.42 -19.60
CA LEU A 5 -7.14 -29.64 -19.82
C LEU A 5 -7.09 -28.63 -18.67
N PHE A 6 -6.12 -28.78 -17.77
CA PHE A 6 -5.77 -27.66 -16.89
C PHE A 6 -5.25 -26.56 -17.82
N ASP A 7 -6.03 -25.51 -17.96
CA ASP A 7 -5.60 -24.28 -18.60
C ASP A 7 -4.57 -23.64 -17.67
N THR A 8 -3.31 -24.08 -17.77
CA THR A 8 -2.16 -23.37 -17.24
C THR A 8 -1.85 -22.20 -18.15
N THR A 9 -2.79 -21.26 -18.28
CA THR A 9 -2.44 -19.89 -18.67
C THR A 9 -1.84 -19.23 -17.45
N SER A 10 -0.55 -19.53 -17.26
CA SER A 10 0.41 -18.59 -16.68
C SER A 10 0.38 -17.33 -17.54
N ALA A 11 -0.61 -16.47 -17.30
CA ALA A 11 -0.39 -15.05 -17.46
C ALA A 11 0.74 -14.75 -16.48
N MET A 12 1.93 -14.50 -17.00
CA MET A 12 3.09 -14.09 -16.23
C MET A 12 2.63 -13.03 -15.24
N ASP A 13 2.62 -13.40 -13.96
CA ASP A 13 2.12 -12.52 -12.93
C ASP A 13 3.13 -11.38 -12.85
N ALA A 14 2.74 -10.20 -13.34
CA ALA A 14 3.57 -8.99 -13.30
C ALA A 14 3.87 -8.54 -11.85
N SER A 15 3.35 -9.26 -10.84
CA SER A 15 3.69 -9.01 -9.45
C SER A 15 5.12 -9.41 -9.10
N THR A 16 5.67 -8.65 -8.17
CA THR A 16 7.04 -8.79 -7.71
C THR A 16 7.07 -8.61 -6.20
N ALA A 17 7.88 -9.41 -5.52
CA ALA A 17 8.12 -9.28 -4.08
C ALA A 17 8.88 -8.00 -3.68
N VAL A 18 9.37 -7.24 -4.67
CA VAL A 18 10.10 -5.98 -4.47
C VAL A 18 9.69 -4.95 -5.52
N PRO A 19 9.60 -3.66 -5.16
CA PRO A 19 9.80 -3.11 -3.82
C PRO A 19 8.66 -3.50 -2.86
N LEU A 20 8.95 -3.49 -1.56
CA LEU A 20 7.95 -3.67 -0.51
C LEU A 20 6.98 -2.48 -0.47
N GLY A 21 5.76 -2.73 -0.02
CA GLY A 21 4.64 -1.78 0.00
C GLY A 21 3.84 -1.79 -1.30
N VAL A 22 3.07 -0.71 -1.49
CA VAL A 22 2.27 -0.50 -2.70
C VAL A 22 3.04 0.32 -3.73
N SER A 23 3.28 -0.27 -4.89
CA SER A 23 4.11 0.28 -5.96
C SER A 23 3.43 0.21 -7.32
N VAL A 24 3.99 0.93 -8.30
CA VAL A 24 3.55 0.82 -9.69
C VAL A 24 4.02 -0.54 -10.24
N PRO A 25 3.13 -1.35 -10.84
CA PRO A 25 3.52 -2.62 -11.44
C PRO A 25 4.61 -2.44 -12.50
N HIS A 26 5.53 -3.39 -12.61
CA HIS A 26 6.42 -3.45 -13.75
C HIS A 26 5.58 -3.70 -15.00
N ALA A 27 5.73 -2.86 -16.03
CA ALA A 27 5.09 -3.13 -17.31
C ALA A 27 5.87 -4.25 -18.01
N ASP A 28 5.21 -5.36 -18.33
CA ASP A 28 5.70 -6.20 -19.41
C ASP A 28 5.79 -5.31 -20.65
N SER A 29 6.97 -5.29 -21.27
CA SER A 29 7.30 -4.50 -22.45
C SER A 29 6.32 -4.79 -23.59
N GLY A 30 5.22 -4.03 -23.68
CA GLY A 30 4.24 -4.19 -24.76
C GLY A 30 2.84 -3.58 -24.59
N GLY A 31 2.51 -2.94 -23.46
CA GLY A 31 1.16 -2.39 -23.23
C GLY A 31 1.06 -0.86 -23.38
N THR A 32 0.10 -0.40 -24.17
CA THR A 32 -0.36 1.00 -24.23
C THR A 32 -0.58 1.60 -22.83
N ARG A 33 -0.23 2.88 -22.65
CA ARG A 33 -0.36 3.65 -21.39
C ARG A 33 -1.83 3.69 -20.89
N HIS A 34 -2.30 2.61 -20.29
CA HIS A 34 -3.54 2.60 -19.52
C HIS A 34 -3.36 3.51 -18.30
N HIS A 35 -4.38 4.31 -17.97
CA HIS A 35 -4.37 5.29 -16.88
C HIS A 35 -3.65 4.74 -15.63
N ALA A 36 -2.44 5.28 -15.37
CA ALA A 36 -1.42 4.73 -14.47
C ALA A 36 -1.76 4.73 -12.97
N GLY A 37 -3.03 4.94 -12.62
CA GLY A 37 -3.49 5.01 -11.23
C GLY A 37 -4.04 3.70 -10.71
N GLY A 38 -4.86 2.99 -11.48
CA GLY A 38 -5.72 1.92 -10.94
C GLY A 38 -5.00 0.64 -10.54
N ARG A 39 -3.90 0.27 -11.21
CA ARG A 39 -3.20 -1.00 -10.96
C ARG A 39 -2.03 -0.79 -9.99
N ALA A 40 -1.84 -1.69 -9.03
CA ALA A 40 -0.76 -1.66 -8.05
C ALA A 40 -0.08 -3.03 -7.93
N ASN A 41 1.24 -3.04 -7.79
CA ASN A 41 1.94 -4.17 -7.19
C ASN A 41 1.95 -3.97 -5.68
N VAL A 42 1.45 -4.96 -4.94
CA VAL A 42 1.43 -4.95 -3.48
C VAL A 42 2.37 -6.03 -3.00
N ALA A 43 3.30 -5.70 -2.10
CA ALA A 43 4.24 -6.65 -1.52
C ALA A 43 4.44 -6.39 -0.02
N CYS A 44 4.21 -7.40 0.82
CA CYS A 44 4.32 -7.27 2.28
C CYS A 44 5.02 -8.48 2.89
N PHE A 45 6.06 -8.24 3.70
CA PHE A 45 6.77 -9.30 4.42
C PHE A 45 5.95 -9.77 5.62
N ALA A 46 5.47 -11.01 5.57
CA ALA A 46 4.70 -11.63 6.64
C ALA A 46 4.93 -13.16 6.65
N PRO A 47 6.15 -13.63 6.99
CA PRO A 47 6.53 -15.03 6.88
C PRO A 47 5.80 -15.97 7.86
N ALA A 48 5.25 -15.42 8.95
CA ALA A 48 4.52 -16.18 9.98
C ALA A 48 3.05 -16.44 9.59
N VAL A 49 2.58 -15.85 8.50
CA VAL A 49 1.20 -15.97 8.01
C VAL A 49 1.20 -16.79 6.73
N SER A 50 0.29 -17.76 6.63
CA SER A 50 0.15 -18.65 5.47
C SER A 50 -0.46 -17.95 4.25
N SER A 51 -1.37 -17.01 4.47
CA SER A 51 -2.03 -16.22 3.42
C SER A 51 -2.39 -14.83 3.93
N LEU A 52 -2.08 -13.80 3.14
CA LEU A 52 -2.31 -12.41 3.49
C LEU A 52 -3.35 -11.78 2.55
N GLU A 53 -4.35 -11.10 3.11
CA GLU A 53 -5.32 -10.32 2.36
C GLU A 53 -5.01 -8.82 2.45
N ILE A 54 -5.15 -8.13 1.33
CA ILE A 54 -5.32 -6.68 1.30
C ILE A 54 -6.82 -6.35 1.33
N VAL A 55 -7.19 -5.45 2.24
CA VAL A 55 -8.54 -4.86 2.32
C VAL A 55 -8.41 -3.41 1.92
N TYR A 56 -9.14 -2.96 0.90
CA TYR A 56 -8.96 -1.62 0.33
C TYR A 56 -10.27 -0.98 -0.13
N CYS A 57 -10.28 0.35 -0.17
CA CYS A 57 -11.41 1.18 -0.60
C CYS A 57 -10.89 2.29 -1.53
N PRO A 58 -11.27 2.26 -2.82
CA PRO A 58 -10.97 3.34 -3.75
C PRO A 58 -11.69 4.64 -3.34
N PRO A 59 -11.18 5.83 -3.69
CA PRO A 59 -11.87 7.09 -3.43
C PRO A 59 -13.28 7.09 -4.04
N GLY A 60 -14.31 7.27 -3.20
CA GLY A 60 -15.72 7.22 -3.61
C GLY A 60 -16.24 5.82 -3.97
N GLY A 61 -15.46 4.77 -3.72
CA GLY A 61 -15.83 3.38 -3.93
C GLY A 61 -16.24 2.67 -2.65
N GLU A 62 -16.50 1.37 -2.80
CA GLU A 62 -16.80 0.45 -1.70
C GLU A 62 -15.56 -0.34 -1.29
N TRP A 63 -15.57 -0.85 -0.06
CA TRP A 63 -14.53 -1.73 0.45
C TRP A 63 -14.48 -3.07 -0.32
N ARG A 64 -13.27 -3.52 -0.58
CA ARG A 64 -12.94 -4.76 -1.30
C ARG A 64 -11.86 -5.53 -0.55
N VAL A 65 -11.78 -6.83 -0.83
CA VAL A 65 -10.79 -7.73 -0.23
C VAL A 65 -10.16 -8.56 -1.35
N GLN A 66 -8.84 -8.72 -1.31
CA GLN A 66 -8.11 -9.58 -2.23
C GLN A 66 -7.00 -10.32 -1.47
N ALA A 67 -6.94 -11.65 -1.62
CA ALA A 67 -5.79 -12.43 -1.18
C ALA A 67 -4.61 -12.19 -2.11
N LEU A 68 -3.42 -12.00 -1.54
CA LEU A 68 -2.18 -11.90 -2.32
C LEU A 68 -1.79 -13.32 -2.79
N PRO A 69 -1.77 -13.59 -4.10
CA PRO A 69 -1.67 -14.95 -4.63
C PRO A 69 -0.28 -15.56 -4.50
N ASN A 70 0.77 -14.74 -4.38
CA ASN A 70 2.15 -15.22 -4.42
C ASN A 70 2.86 -14.99 -3.09
N THR A 71 3.76 -15.92 -2.77
CA THR A 71 4.71 -15.74 -1.67
C THR A 71 6.12 -16.07 -2.13
N THR A 72 7.07 -15.17 -1.89
CA THR A 72 8.49 -15.37 -2.24
C THR A 72 9.36 -14.90 -1.08
N GLY A 73 10.15 -15.79 -0.48
CA GLY A 73 11.04 -15.43 0.63
C GLY A 73 10.32 -14.84 1.86
N GLY A 74 9.07 -15.24 2.11
CA GLY A 74 8.25 -14.69 3.20
C GLY A 74 7.53 -13.37 2.87
N VAL A 75 7.67 -12.88 1.64
CA VAL A 75 6.92 -11.72 1.13
C VAL A 75 5.69 -12.20 0.38
N HIS A 76 4.50 -11.79 0.83
CA HIS A 76 3.25 -11.97 0.12
C HIS A 76 3.10 -10.85 -0.90
N HIS A 77 2.80 -11.18 -2.15
CA HIS A 77 2.69 -10.19 -3.21
C HIS A 77 1.66 -10.53 -4.28
N GLY A 78 1.23 -9.52 -5.01
CA GLY A 78 0.21 -9.63 -6.04
C GLY A 78 -0.09 -8.31 -6.73
N ILE A 79 -0.67 -8.42 -7.93
CA ILE A 79 -1.27 -7.29 -8.61
C ILE A 79 -2.68 -7.06 -8.08
N VAL A 80 -2.95 -5.85 -7.61
CA VAL A 80 -4.29 -5.38 -7.21
C VAL A 80 -4.78 -4.40 -8.26
N GLU A 81 -5.89 -4.76 -8.90
CA GLU A 81 -6.61 -3.88 -9.82
C GLU A 81 -7.48 -2.90 -9.03
N ASP A 82 -7.87 -1.77 -9.64
CA ASP A 82 -8.73 -0.75 -9.04
C ASP A 82 -8.28 -0.21 -7.67
N LEU A 83 -6.98 -0.09 -7.43
CA LEU A 83 -6.38 0.57 -6.27
C LEU A 83 -5.81 1.95 -6.64
N PRO A 84 -6.56 2.95 -7.15
CA PRO A 84 -6.01 4.27 -7.51
C PRO A 84 -5.30 5.02 -6.37
N TYR A 85 -4.51 6.04 -6.69
CA TYR A 85 -3.98 6.96 -5.67
C TYR A 85 -5.11 7.55 -4.83
N GLY A 86 -4.87 7.67 -3.52
CA GLY A 86 -5.89 8.05 -2.53
C GLY A 86 -6.70 6.88 -1.98
N SER A 87 -6.57 5.67 -2.54
CA SER A 87 -7.22 4.47 -1.98
C SER A 87 -6.74 4.21 -0.55
N ARG A 88 -7.68 3.97 0.34
CA ARG A 88 -7.42 3.51 1.71
C ARG A 88 -7.25 2.00 1.70
N TYR A 89 -6.35 1.47 2.49
CA TYR A 89 -6.13 0.03 2.58
C TYR A 89 -5.48 -0.38 3.91
N GLY A 90 -5.40 -1.70 4.11
CA GLY A 90 -4.56 -2.34 5.09
C GLY A 90 -4.53 -3.84 4.87
N PHE A 91 -3.90 -4.56 5.79
CA PHE A 91 -3.69 -6.01 5.69
C PHE A 91 -4.36 -6.77 6.83
N ARG A 92 -4.71 -8.02 6.56
CA ARG A 92 -5.07 -9.00 7.59
C ARG A 92 -4.68 -10.40 7.13
N PRO A 93 -4.41 -11.34 8.05
CA PRO A 93 -4.33 -12.75 7.70
C PRO A 93 -5.63 -13.21 7.04
N ALA A 94 -5.54 -14.05 6.00
CA ALA A 94 -6.73 -14.70 5.47
C ALA A 94 -7.32 -15.64 6.54
N PRO A 95 -8.65 -15.69 6.71
CA PRO A 95 -9.26 -16.62 7.67
C PRO A 95 -9.06 -18.08 7.25
N ASP A 96 -8.79 -18.95 8.23
CA ASP A 96 -8.68 -20.41 8.06
C ASP A 96 -10.07 -21.04 7.82
N GLY A 97 -10.67 -20.78 6.65
CA GLY A 97 -11.98 -21.30 6.27
C GLY A 97 -13.15 -20.40 6.68
N GLN A 98 -13.77 -19.79 5.66
CA GLN A 98 -15.04 -19.03 5.66
C GLN A 98 -15.19 -17.93 6.72
N SER A 99 -15.04 -16.67 6.27
CA SER A 99 -16.10 -15.69 6.54
C SER A 99 -16.11 -14.52 5.54
N LEU A 100 -17.23 -14.38 4.85
CA LEU A 100 -17.80 -13.11 4.40
C LEU A 100 -19.27 -13.14 4.93
N PRO A 101 -19.83 -12.02 5.44
CA PRO A 101 -19.99 -10.79 4.67
C PRO A 101 -19.43 -9.53 5.37
N LEU A 102 -19.15 -8.54 4.53
CA LEU A 102 -18.52 -7.25 4.82
C LEU A 102 -19.21 -6.44 5.94
N ALA A 103 -18.41 -5.91 6.87
CA ALA A 103 -18.62 -4.64 7.56
C ALA A 103 -17.24 -4.07 7.92
N VAL A 104 -16.58 -3.37 7.00
CA VAL A 104 -15.39 -2.57 7.32
C VAL A 104 -15.92 -1.27 7.96
N PRO A 105 -15.39 -0.72 9.07
CA PRO A 105 -14.15 -1.00 9.79
C PRO A 105 -14.36 -1.36 11.27
N THR A 106 -13.41 -2.05 11.93
CA THR A 106 -13.71 -2.59 13.26
C THR A 106 -12.84 -1.98 14.36
N ARG A 107 -13.52 -1.14 15.15
CA ARG A 107 -12.99 -0.37 16.29
C ARG A 107 -12.64 -1.24 17.50
N ASP A 108 -13.21 -2.44 17.60
CA ASP A 108 -13.17 -3.23 18.82
C ASP A 108 -12.41 -4.55 18.64
N VAL A 109 -11.14 -4.54 19.05
CA VAL A 109 -10.28 -5.73 19.22
C VAL A 109 -10.85 -6.72 20.24
N LYS A 110 -11.93 -6.35 20.97
CA LYS A 110 -12.53 -7.12 22.06
C LYS A 110 -13.71 -8.01 21.63
N GLU A 111 -14.25 -7.87 20.42
CA GLU A 111 -15.32 -8.77 19.96
C GLU A 111 -14.75 -10.02 19.28
N PRO A 112 -15.12 -11.24 19.71
CA PRO A 112 -14.65 -12.46 19.08
C PRO A 112 -15.15 -12.55 17.63
N GLY A 113 -14.21 -12.68 16.69
CA GLY A 113 -14.49 -12.80 15.25
C GLY A 113 -14.07 -11.60 14.41
N ASN A 114 -13.65 -10.50 15.04
CA ASN A 114 -13.21 -9.30 14.34
C ASN A 114 -11.69 -9.16 14.31
N GLN A 115 -11.09 -9.31 13.13
CA GLN A 115 -9.65 -9.10 12.97
C GLN A 115 -9.39 -7.62 12.64
N PRO A 116 -8.56 -6.91 13.43
CA PRO A 116 -8.24 -5.52 13.17
C PRO A 116 -7.47 -5.40 11.85
N LEU A 117 -7.79 -4.36 11.08
CA LEU A 117 -7.04 -4.02 9.88
C LEU A 117 -5.66 -3.50 10.29
N LEU A 118 -4.61 -4.13 9.79
CA LEU A 118 -3.22 -3.76 10.06
C LEU A 118 -2.75 -2.74 9.03
N LEU A 119 -1.98 -1.75 9.48
CA LEU A 119 -1.34 -0.78 8.61
C LEU A 119 -0.21 -1.46 7.80
N ASP A 120 0.02 -0.96 6.59
CA ASP A 120 1.20 -1.31 5.81
C ASP A 120 2.47 -0.76 6.49
N PRO A 121 3.40 -1.63 6.95
CA PRO A 121 4.66 -1.18 7.53
C PRO A 121 5.57 -0.47 6.52
N TYR A 122 5.30 -0.61 5.22
CA TYR A 122 6.00 0.04 4.12
C TYR A 122 5.18 1.17 3.47
N GLY A 123 4.04 1.52 4.06
CA GLY A 123 3.15 2.56 3.56
C GLY A 123 3.72 3.96 3.76
N ASN A 124 3.47 4.85 2.80
CA ASN A 124 3.93 6.24 2.82
C ASN A 124 2.86 7.25 3.29
N GLY A 125 1.69 6.77 3.72
CA GLY A 125 0.58 7.60 4.13
C GLY A 125 -0.39 6.86 5.02
N ILE A 126 -0.95 7.59 5.99
CA ILE A 126 -1.98 7.12 6.92
C ILE A 126 -3.14 8.11 6.85
N ASP A 127 -4.37 7.60 6.83
CA ASP A 127 -5.58 8.40 6.97
C ASP A 127 -6.40 7.88 8.16
N GLN A 128 -6.98 8.81 8.90
CA GLN A 128 -7.90 8.53 9.99
C GLN A 128 -9.31 8.91 9.56
N HIS A 129 -10.17 7.92 9.34
CA HIS A 129 -11.57 8.14 8.98
C HIS A 129 -12.46 7.42 9.98
N ASP A 130 -13.46 8.11 10.52
CA ASP A 130 -14.36 7.58 11.56
C ASP A 130 -13.62 6.90 12.71
N GLY A 131 -12.50 7.47 13.15
CA GLY A 131 -11.70 6.94 14.25
C GLY A 131 -10.91 5.67 13.93
N VAL A 132 -10.86 5.25 12.66
CA VAL A 132 -10.08 4.09 12.20
C VAL A 132 -8.90 4.57 11.37
N LEU A 133 -7.72 4.04 11.68
CA LEU A 133 -6.49 4.30 10.91
C LEU A 133 -6.38 3.31 9.76
N THR A 134 -6.05 3.85 8.59
CA THR A 134 -5.84 3.07 7.36
C THR A 134 -4.58 3.57 6.67
N SER A 135 -3.86 2.69 5.97
CA SER A 135 -2.82 3.12 5.05
C SER A 135 -3.45 3.74 3.79
N VAL A 136 -2.75 4.64 3.12
CA VAL A 136 -3.24 5.29 1.89
C VAL A 136 -2.22 5.13 0.77
N ARG A 137 -2.70 4.76 -0.42
CA ARG A 137 -1.84 4.72 -1.62
C ARG A 137 -1.50 6.15 -2.04
N THR A 138 -0.26 6.55 -1.89
CA THR A 138 0.22 7.89 -2.28
C THR A 138 0.80 7.87 -3.69
N ALA A 139 0.75 9.03 -4.37
CA ALA A 139 1.47 9.22 -5.62
C ALA A 139 2.98 9.39 -5.34
N ALA A 140 3.82 8.76 -6.15
CA ALA A 140 5.27 8.81 -5.98
C ALA A 140 5.95 9.95 -6.76
N GLY A 141 5.29 10.51 -7.78
CA GLY A 141 5.86 11.56 -8.64
C GLY A 141 5.53 12.96 -8.13
N PHE A 142 6.53 13.65 -7.60
CA PHE A 142 6.48 15.09 -7.32
C PHE A 142 7.49 15.81 -8.23
N ASP A 143 7.07 16.90 -8.87
CA ASP A 143 7.95 17.72 -9.70
C ASP A 143 8.74 18.69 -8.82
N TRP A 144 10.01 18.38 -8.59
CA TRP A 144 10.93 19.20 -7.80
C TRP A 144 11.50 20.39 -8.60
N GLY A 145 11.15 20.53 -9.89
CA GLY A 145 11.67 21.60 -10.74
C GLY A 145 13.19 21.55 -10.86
N THR A 146 13.86 22.62 -10.43
CA THR A 146 15.32 22.76 -10.49
C THR A 146 16.01 22.54 -9.14
N ASP A 147 15.34 21.92 -8.17
CA ASP A 147 15.95 21.61 -6.87
C ASP A 147 17.11 20.61 -7.02
N GLU A 148 18.25 20.93 -6.43
CA GLU A 148 19.44 20.09 -6.46
C GLU A 148 20.14 20.05 -5.10
N ARG A 149 20.76 18.91 -4.79
CA ARG A 149 21.54 18.75 -3.55
C ARG A 149 22.72 19.74 -3.52
N LEU A 150 22.76 20.57 -2.48
CA LEU A 150 23.81 21.60 -2.29
C LEU A 150 25.24 21.06 -2.19
N ARG A 151 25.44 19.81 -1.75
CA ARG A 151 26.77 19.13 -1.62
C ARG A 151 27.85 19.97 -0.92
N LEU A 152 27.46 20.78 0.08
CA LEU A 152 28.41 21.60 0.84
C LEU A 152 29.43 20.72 1.57
N PRO A 153 30.75 21.02 1.48
CA PRO A 153 31.75 20.33 2.27
C PRO A 153 31.52 20.51 3.77
N TRP A 154 31.66 19.43 4.55
CA TRP A 154 31.44 19.43 6.01
C TRP A 154 32.14 20.57 6.77
N ARG A 155 33.37 20.94 6.36
CA ARG A 155 34.16 22.00 7.01
C ARG A 155 33.52 23.40 6.91
N ILE A 156 32.58 23.60 6.00
CA ILE A 156 31.83 24.86 5.85
C ILE A 156 30.33 24.68 6.15
N THR A 157 29.92 23.51 6.65
CA THR A 157 28.53 23.24 7.05
C THR A 157 28.29 23.79 8.45
N ILE A 158 27.20 24.55 8.60
CA ILE A 158 26.64 24.93 9.90
C ILE A 158 25.26 24.26 10.00
N ILE A 159 25.02 23.49 11.06
CA ILE A 159 23.73 22.82 11.30
C ILE A 159 22.87 23.73 12.19
N TYR A 160 21.63 23.96 11.78
CA TYR A 160 20.63 24.69 12.57
C TYR A 160 19.54 23.71 13.03
N GLU A 161 19.52 23.42 14.33
CA GLU A 161 18.48 22.58 14.94
C GLU A 161 17.21 23.40 15.18
N ALA A 162 16.07 22.91 14.69
CA ALA A 162 14.79 23.60 14.80
C ALA A 162 13.63 22.61 14.97
N HIS A 163 12.64 22.99 15.77
CA HIS A 163 11.36 22.29 15.84
C HIS A 163 10.41 22.87 14.79
N VAL A 164 9.94 22.06 13.83
CA VAL A 164 9.10 22.52 12.69
C VAL A 164 7.98 23.46 13.12
N ARG A 165 7.13 23.03 14.08
CA ARG A 165 6.07 23.88 14.63
C ARG A 165 6.61 25.08 15.43
N GLY A 166 7.49 24.85 16.40
CA GLY A 166 8.01 25.89 17.29
C GLY A 166 8.73 27.02 16.56
N GLN A 167 9.36 26.73 15.43
CA GLN A 167 10.10 27.69 14.62
C GLN A 167 9.21 28.81 14.06
N SER A 168 7.93 28.54 13.79
CA SER A 168 7.01 29.50 13.15
C SER A 168 5.72 29.80 13.91
N VAL A 169 5.32 29.01 14.92
CA VAL A 169 3.98 29.12 15.55
C VAL A 169 3.67 30.48 16.20
N LEU A 170 4.69 31.25 16.59
CA LEU A 170 4.53 32.63 17.11
C LEU A 170 5.14 33.70 16.19
N HIS A 171 5.56 33.32 14.98
CA HIS A 171 6.17 34.25 14.04
C HIS A 171 5.08 35.06 13.32
N PRO A 172 4.96 36.38 13.54
CA PRO A 172 3.83 37.16 13.04
C PRO A 172 3.75 37.22 11.50
N ASP A 173 4.87 37.06 10.80
CA ASP A 173 4.91 37.09 9.33
C ASP A 173 4.81 35.71 8.65
N VAL A 174 4.66 34.61 9.41
CA VAL A 174 4.49 33.26 8.84
C VAL A 174 3.06 32.79 9.10
N PRO A 175 2.25 32.55 8.03
CA PRO A 175 0.83 32.16 8.15
C PRO A 175 0.58 30.87 8.93
#